data_AF-A0A553FIU7-F1
#
_entry.id   AF-A0A553FIU7-F1
#
_cell.length_a   1.000
_cell.length_b   1.000
_cell.length_c   1.000
_cell.angle_alpha   90.00
_cell.angle_beta   90.00
_cell.angle_gamma   90.00
#
_symmetry.space_group_name_H-M   'P 1'
#
loop_
_entity.id
_entity.type
_entity.pdbx_description
1 polymer ?
#
loop_
_entity_poly.entity_id
_entity_poly.type
_entity_poly.pdbx_seq_one_letter_code
_entity_poly.pdbx_strand_id
1 'polypeptide(L)'
;MANFASKILDTLNGTTTKKLVEQEQLIKELQRQVDSLRSSVSILKKNVVALKRGQISPPQNAPNISCPKCRSHWIAKKQYGLPNFENKELREQLSLGEITLGGCVRTYPISKSFYCNDCKLEFNATDKYENEDAKGVHDFDDDIEF
;
A
#
# COMPACT_ATOMS: atom_id res chain seq x y z
N MET A 1 53.37 50.73 6.96
CA MET A 1 52.99 49.52 6.21
C MET A 1 51.78 48.75 6.79
N ALA A 2 51.31 49.04 8.01
CA ALA A 2 50.19 48.30 8.65
C ALA A 2 48.81 48.45 7.96
N ASN A 3 48.51 49.59 7.33
CA ASN A 3 47.18 49.85 6.74
C ASN A 3 46.86 49.05 5.46
N PHE A 4 47.87 48.54 4.75
CA PHE A 4 47.65 47.83 3.50
C PHE A 4 47.25 46.36 3.73
N ALA A 5 47.85 45.73 4.74
CA ALA A 5 47.55 44.35 5.12
C ALA A 5 46.12 44.18 5.64
N SER A 6 45.62 45.12 6.45
CA SER A 6 44.24 45.10 6.96
C SER A 6 43.22 45.14 5.82
N LYS A 7 43.43 46.02 4.84
CA LYS A 7 42.51 46.20 3.69
C LYS A 7 42.40 44.95 2.82
N ILE A 8 43.50 44.22 2.65
CA ILE A 8 43.53 42.95 1.91
C ILE A 8 42.74 41.87 2.64
N LEU A 9 42.93 41.75 3.96
CA LEU A 9 42.21 40.81 4.82
C LEU A 9 40.69 41.04 4.79
N ASP A 10 40.26 42.30 4.92
CA ASP A 10 38.84 42.67 4.87
C ASP A 10 38.19 42.30 3.52
N THR A 11 38.92 42.51 2.43
CA THR A 11 38.46 42.19 1.07
C THR A 11 38.35 40.68 0.85
N LEU A 12 39.34 39.91 1.30
CA LEU A 12 39.32 38.44 1.22
C LEU A 12 38.20 37.84 2.06
N ASN A 13 38.00 38.34 3.28
CA ASN A 13 36.92 37.90 4.17
C ASN A 13 35.53 38.20 3.58
N GLY A 14 35.34 39.41 3.02
CA GLY A 14 34.09 39.78 2.34
C GLY A 14 33.78 38.96 1.09
N THR A 15 34.82 38.55 0.34
CA THR A 15 34.65 37.73 -0.87
C THR A 15 34.31 36.28 -0.52
N THR A 16 34.94 35.75 0.54
CA THR A 16 34.73 34.37 0.99
C THR A 16 33.34 34.18 1.60
N THR A 17 32.89 35.13 2.40
CA THR A 17 31.55 35.12 3.00
C THR A 17 30.43 35.18 1.94
N LYS A 18 30.57 36.03 0.91
CA LYS A 18 29.60 36.07 -0.20
C LYS A 18 29.46 34.74 -0.91
N LYS A 19 30.58 34.07 -1.22
CA LYS A 19 30.57 32.76 -1.89
C LYS A 19 29.89 31.67 -1.03
N LEU A 20 30.12 31.69 0.28
CA LEU A 20 29.48 30.74 1.21
C LEU A 20 27.95 30.93 1.26
N VAL A 21 27.48 32.18 1.32
CA VAL A 21 26.04 32.49 1.32
C VAL A 21 25.37 32.06 0.01
N GLU A 22 26.05 32.28 -1.13
CA GLU A 22 25.56 31.86 -2.45
C GLU A 22 25.49 30.33 -2.57
N GLN A 23 26.48 29.61 -2.04
CA GLN A 23 26.44 28.15 -1.96
C GLN A 23 25.31 27.63 -1.07
N GLU A 24 25.07 28.24 0.09
CA GLU A 24 23.94 27.86 0.96
C GLU A 24 22.59 28.04 0.27
N GLN A 25 22.42 29.12 -0.49
CA GLN A 25 21.20 29.34 -1.28
C GLN A 25 21.01 28.27 -2.35
N LEU A 26 22.09 27.90 -3.05
CA LEU A 26 22.08 26.83 -4.04
C LEU A 26 21.70 25.48 -3.42
N ILE A 27 22.24 25.16 -2.25
CA ILE A 27 21.93 23.92 -1.52
C ILE A 27 20.45 23.89 -1.13
N LYS A 28 19.90 25.00 -0.61
CA LYS A 28 18.49 25.09 -0.25
C LYS A 28 17.57 24.87 -1.44
N GLU A 29 17.93 25.41 -2.60
CA GLU A 29 17.15 25.23 -3.81
C GLU A 29 17.19 23.79 -4.34
N LEU A 30 18.38 23.17 -4.35
CA LEU A 30 18.53 21.75 -4.67
C LEU A 30 17.70 20.87 -3.73
N GLN A 31 17.65 21.19 -2.44
CA GLN A 31 16.86 20.46 -1.46
C GLN A 31 15.36 20.48 -1.82
N ARG A 32 14.83 21.66 -2.20
CA ARG A 32 13.42 21.80 -2.63
C ARG A 32 13.12 20.98 -3.87
N GLN A 33 14.04 20.95 -4.83
CA GLN A 33 13.88 20.14 -6.05
C GLN A 33 13.84 18.64 -5.72
N VAL A 34 14.71 18.17 -4.83
CA VAL A 34 14.71 16.77 -4.36
C VAL A 34 13.39 16.41 -3.68
N ASP A 35 12.85 17.27 -2.84
CA ASP A 35 11.58 17.02 -2.14
C ASP A 35 10.38 17.00 -3.10
N SER A 36 10.37 17.89 -4.09
CA SER A 36 9.37 17.90 -5.18
C SER A 36 9.42 16.61 -6.01
N LEU A 37 10.62 16.15 -6.39
CA LEU A 37 10.81 14.89 -7.11
C LEU A 37 10.36 13.68 -6.29
N ARG A 38 10.65 13.65 -4.99
CA ARG A 38 10.18 12.58 -4.08
C ARG A 38 8.65 12.50 -4.05
N SER A 39 7.97 13.64 -4.01
CA SER A 39 6.51 13.70 -4.06
C SER A 39 5.98 13.13 -5.39
N SER A 40 6.55 13.56 -6.51
CA SER A 40 6.19 13.06 -7.85
C SER A 40 6.38 11.54 -7.98
N VAL A 41 7.51 11.01 -7.49
CA VAL A 41 7.77 9.56 -7.48
C VAL A 41 6.76 8.80 -6.62
N SER A 42 6.31 9.36 -5.50
CA SER A 42 5.27 8.76 -4.66
C SER A 42 3.94 8.59 -5.40
N ILE A 43 3.55 9.60 -6.19
CA ILE A 43 2.35 9.56 -7.02
C ILE A 43 2.50 8.52 -8.13
N LEU A 44 3.63 8.54 -8.85
CA LEU A 44 3.89 7.56 -9.92
C LEU A 44 3.88 6.13 -9.40
N LYS A 45 4.42 5.87 -8.20
CA LYS A 45 4.32 4.54 -7.56
C LYS A 45 2.87 4.12 -7.37
N LYS A 46 2.01 4.99 -6.82
CA LYS A 46 0.59 4.69 -6.64
C LYS A 46 -0.10 4.39 -7.98
N ASN A 47 0.22 5.15 -9.02
CA ASN A 47 -0.33 4.94 -10.36
C ASN A 47 0.16 3.63 -10.99
N VAL A 48 1.44 3.28 -10.84
CA VAL A 48 1.99 2.00 -11.31
C VAL A 48 1.29 0.83 -10.60
N VAL A 49 1.04 0.93 -9.29
CA VAL A 49 0.24 -0.07 -8.56
C VAL A 49 -1.17 -0.18 -9.15
N ALA A 50 -1.83 0.95 -9.40
CA ALA A 50 -3.17 0.96 -10.00
C ALA A 50 -3.20 0.37 -11.42
N LEU A 51 -2.18 0.64 -12.24
CA LEU A 51 -2.04 0.07 -13.59
C LEU A 51 -1.74 -1.43 -13.55
N LYS A 52 -0.86 -1.87 -12.63
CA LYS A 52 -0.62 -3.29 -12.38
C LYS A 52 -1.93 -4.01 -12.02
N ARG A 53 -2.82 -3.42 -11.21
CA ARG A 53 -4.15 -4.03 -10.91
C ARG A 53 -4.98 -4.35 -12.16
N GLY A 54 -4.81 -3.61 -13.25
CA GLY A 54 -5.49 -3.89 -14.53
C GLY A 54 -4.78 -4.91 -15.43
N GLN A 55 -3.52 -5.26 -15.13
CA GLN A 55 -2.68 -6.14 -15.96
C GLN A 55 -2.24 -7.44 -15.26
N ILE A 56 -2.42 -7.56 -13.94
CA ILE A 56 -2.17 -8.81 -13.23
C ILE A 56 -3.35 -9.75 -13.55
N SER A 57 -3.15 -10.63 -14.52
CA SER A 57 -3.95 -11.84 -14.59
C SER A 57 -3.86 -12.54 -13.22
N PRO A 58 -4.98 -13.07 -12.69
CA PRO A 58 -4.96 -13.83 -11.44
C PRO A 58 -3.80 -14.84 -11.49
N PRO A 59 -3.06 -15.04 -10.37
CA PRO A 59 -1.97 -16.01 -10.34
C PRO A 59 -2.46 -17.32 -10.96
N GLN A 60 -1.68 -17.89 -11.88
CA GLN A 60 -2.17 -18.78 -12.95
C GLN A 60 -2.63 -20.17 -12.46
N ASN A 61 -2.84 -20.33 -11.16
CA ASN A 61 -3.40 -21.49 -10.45
C ASN A 61 -4.39 -21.09 -9.33
N ALA A 62 -4.84 -19.84 -9.28
CA ALA A 62 -5.90 -19.43 -8.36
C ALA A 62 -7.27 -19.74 -8.98
N PRO A 63 -8.20 -20.37 -8.23
CA PRO A 63 -9.59 -20.41 -8.66
C PRO A 63 -10.04 -18.96 -8.90
N ASN A 64 -11.00 -18.76 -9.81
CA ASN A 64 -11.62 -17.45 -10.07
C ASN A 64 -12.43 -17.03 -8.83
N ILE A 65 -11.73 -16.61 -7.77
CA ILE A 65 -12.28 -16.30 -6.45
C ILE A 65 -12.74 -14.85 -6.48
N SER A 66 -14.03 -14.66 -6.31
CA SER A 66 -14.63 -13.35 -6.05
C SER A 66 -15.07 -13.27 -4.59
N CYS A 67 -15.13 -12.04 -4.05
CA CYS A 67 -15.66 -11.82 -2.71
C CYS A 67 -17.13 -12.23 -2.69
N PRO A 68 -17.55 -13.10 -1.76
CA PRO A 68 -18.93 -13.56 -1.73
C PRO A 68 -19.91 -12.47 -1.26
N LYS A 69 -19.42 -11.40 -0.62
CA LYS A 69 -20.22 -10.25 -0.16
C LYS A 69 -20.35 -9.13 -1.21
N CYS A 70 -19.23 -8.65 -1.76
CA CYS A 70 -19.24 -7.49 -2.68
C CYS A 70 -18.93 -7.83 -4.13
N ARG A 71 -18.64 -9.11 -4.46
CA ARG A 71 -18.26 -9.59 -5.80
C ARG A 71 -16.97 -8.98 -6.38
N SER A 72 -16.18 -8.29 -5.56
CA SER A 72 -14.85 -7.81 -5.96
C SER A 72 -13.89 -8.96 -6.25
N HIS A 73 -12.99 -8.76 -7.20
CA HIS A 73 -11.88 -9.67 -7.51
C HIS A 73 -10.56 -9.23 -6.87
N TRP A 74 -10.54 -8.08 -6.17
CA TRP A 74 -9.35 -7.61 -5.46
C TRP A 74 -9.23 -8.31 -4.11
N ILE A 75 -8.84 -9.58 -4.19
CA ILE A 75 -8.73 -10.51 -3.06
C ILE A 75 -7.26 -10.76 -2.74
N ALA A 76 -6.88 -10.57 -1.49
CA ALA A 76 -5.58 -10.94 -0.96
C ALA A 76 -5.62 -12.37 -0.41
N LYS A 77 -4.53 -13.13 -0.61
CA LYS A 77 -4.33 -14.41 0.08
C LYS A 77 -3.81 -14.17 1.49
N LYS A 78 -4.33 -14.90 2.48
CA LYS A 78 -3.82 -14.80 3.85
C LYS A 78 -2.64 -15.76 4.04
N GLN A 79 -1.49 -15.23 4.45
CA GLN A 79 -0.29 -15.99 4.79
C GLN A 79 -0.11 -16.06 6.30
N TYR A 80 -0.05 -17.27 6.83
CA TYR A 80 0.16 -17.54 8.26
C TYR A 80 1.61 -17.95 8.52
N GLY A 81 2.06 -17.77 9.76
CA GLY A 81 3.42 -18.07 10.19
C GLY A 81 4.29 -16.82 10.34
N LEU A 82 5.60 -17.04 10.52
CA LEU A 82 6.58 -15.95 10.63
C LEU A 82 7.01 -15.49 9.23
N PRO A 83 6.66 -14.28 8.79
CA PRO A 83 7.11 -13.75 7.51
C PRO A 83 8.61 -13.44 7.53
N ASN A 84 9.29 -13.76 6.44
CA ASN A 84 10.64 -13.25 6.20
C ASN A 84 10.57 -11.88 5.51
N PHE A 85 10.65 -10.80 6.29
CA PHE A 85 10.58 -9.43 5.76
C PHE A 85 11.80 -9.01 4.92
N GLU A 86 12.90 -9.76 4.92
CA GLU A 86 14.02 -9.50 4.01
C GLU A 86 13.68 -9.90 2.57
N ASN A 87 12.67 -10.75 2.38
CA ASN A 87 12.19 -11.13 1.07
C ASN A 87 11.50 -9.92 0.39
N LYS A 88 12.13 -9.41 -0.67
CA LYS A 88 11.63 -8.28 -1.47
C LYS A 88 10.27 -8.57 -2.13
N GLU A 89 10.06 -9.79 -2.63
CA GLU A 89 8.81 -10.20 -3.26
C GLU A 89 7.65 -10.16 -2.26
N LEU A 90 7.86 -10.69 -1.06
CA LEU A 90 6.87 -10.64 0.01
C LEU A 90 6.48 -9.20 0.35
N ARG A 91 7.48 -8.30 0.46
CA ARG A 91 7.22 -6.88 0.72
C ARG A 91 6.45 -6.21 -0.41
N GLU A 92 6.74 -6.55 -1.66
CA GLU A 92 6.03 -6.03 -2.81
C GLU A 92 4.57 -6.52 -2.80
N GLN A 93 4.34 -7.82 -2.63
CA GLN A 93 3.00 -8.43 -2.56
C GLN A 93 2.15 -7.86 -1.41
N LEU A 94 2.76 -7.63 -0.24
CA LEU A 94 2.10 -6.94 0.89
C LEU A 94 1.72 -5.49 0.52
N SER A 95 2.61 -4.76 -0.16
CA SER A 95 2.35 -3.38 -0.57
C SER A 95 1.28 -3.25 -1.66
N LEU A 96 1.16 -4.26 -2.52
CA LEU A 96 0.15 -4.36 -3.57
C LEU A 96 -1.21 -4.83 -3.04
N GLY A 97 -1.25 -5.40 -1.82
CA GLY A 97 -2.44 -6.02 -1.26
C GLY A 97 -2.78 -7.36 -1.88
N GLU A 98 -1.78 -8.06 -2.47
CA GLU A 98 -1.95 -9.41 -3.01
C GLU A 98 -1.90 -10.46 -1.89
N ILE A 99 -1.16 -10.15 -0.82
CA ILE A 99 -1.06 -10.96 0.40
C ILE A 99 -1.41 -10.11 1.61
N THR A 100 -2.05 -10.73 2.60
CA THR A 100 -2.20 -10.20 3.95
C THR A 100 -1.62 -11.19 4.94
N LEU A 101 -1.07 -10.69 6.04
CA LEU A 101 -0.55 -11.55 7.10
C LEU A 101 -1.70 -11.98 8.02
N GLY A 102 -1.74 -13.28 8.30
CA GLY A 102 -2.57 -13.86 9.34
C GLY A 102 -1.84 -13.87 10.69
N GLY A 103 -2.27 -14.79 11.56
CA GLY A 103 -1.57 -15.08 12.80
C GLY A 103 -0.37 -16.01 12.59
N CYS A 104 0.27 -16.37 13.70
CA CYS A 104 1.37 -17.33 13.71
C CYS A 104 0.94 -18.75 13.31
N VAL A 105 -0.28 -19.15 13.65
CA VAL A 105 -0.79 -20.51 13.45
C VAL A 105 -2.07 -20.46 12.61
N ARG A 106 -2.18 -21.41 11.68
CA ARG A 106 -3.40 -21.68 10.92
C ARG A 106 -4.20 -22.79 11.61
N THR A 107 -5.26 -22.41 12.30
CA THR A 107 -6.22 -23.35 12.89
C THR A 107 -7.38 -23.58 11.93
N TYR A 108 -7.48 -24.77 11.34
CA TYR A 108 -8.62 -25.15 10.50
C TYR A 108 -9.81 -25.58 11.38
N PRO A 109 -11.07 -25.22 11.05
CA PRO A 109 -11.53 -24.43 9.89
C PRO A 109 -11.63 -22.91 10.13
N ILE A 110 -11.33 -22.45 11.35
CA ILE A 110 -11.55 -21.06 11.80
C ILE A 110 -10.72 -20.07 10.96
N SER A 111 -9.51 -20.46 10.58
CA SER A 111 -8.58 -19.61 9.83
C SER A 111 -9.06 -19.39 8.40
N LYS A 112 -9.32 -18.13 8.08
CA LYS A 112 -9.73 -17.70 6.75
C LYS A 112 -8.54 -17.59 5.80
N SER A 113 -8.74 -18.03 4.57
CA SER A 113 -7.67 -18.14 3.57
C SER A 113 -7.57 -16.90 2.67
N PHE A 114 -8.63 -16.10 2.62
CA PHE A 114 -8.76 -14.94 1.74
C PHE A 114 -9.26 -13.71 2.50
N TYR A 115 -8.84 -12.54 2.00
CA TYR A 115 -9.23 -11.23 2.50
C TYR A 115 -9.64 -10.32 1.35
N CYS A 116 -10.86 -9.79 1.35
CA CYS A 116 -11.28 -8.84 0.34
C CYS A 116 -10.73 -7.44 0.65
N ASN A 117 -9.96 -6.87 -0.28
CA ASN A 117 -9.39 -5.54 -0.07
C ASN A 117 -10.42 -4.40 -0.13
N ASP A 118 -11.58 -4.62 -0.76
CA ASP A 118 -12.64 -3.60 -0.84
C ASP A 118 -13.52 -3.60 0.40
N CYS A 119 -14.22 -4.71 0.68
CA CYS A 119 -15.18 -4.78 1.79
C CYS A 119 -14.60 -5.33 3.10
N LYS A 120 -13.30 -5.67 3.11
CA LYS A 120 -12.55 -6.12 4.29
C LYS A 120 -13.03 -7.46 4.89
N LEU A 121 -13.86 -8.20 4.15
CA LEU A 121 -14.36 -9.51 4.56
C LEU A 121 -13.25 -10.57 4.47
N GLU A 122 -13.15 -11.39 5.51
CA GLU A 122 -12.35 -12.60 5.53
C GLU A 122 -13.20 -13.84 5.24
N PHE A 123 -12.74 -14.71 4.33
CA PHE A 123 -13.51 -15.88 3.91
C PHE A 123 -12.60 -17.04 3.45
N ASN A 124 -13.16 -18.23 3.37
CA ASN A 124 -12.59 -19.40 2.72
C ASN A 124 -13.26 -19.62 1.35
N ALA A 125 -12.60 -20.34 0.44
CA ALA A 125 -13.16 -20.62 -0.89
C ALA A 125 -14.48 -21.41 -0.85
N THR A 126 -14.77 -22.09 0.27
CA THR A 126 -15.98 -22.88 0.50
C THR A 126 -17.08 -22.12 1.23
N ASP A 127 -16.82 -20.88 1.69
CA ASP A 127 -17.82 -20.13 2.43
C ASP A 127 -18.93 -19.68 1.48
N LYS A 128 -20.13 -20.26 1.63
CA LYS A 128 -21.35 -19.76 1.00
C LYS A 128 -21.86 -18.60 1.86
N TYR A 129 -21.99 -17.40 1.27
CA TYR A 129 -22.76 -16.33 1.91
C TYR A 129 -24.23 -16.56 1.59
N GLU A 130 -24.99 -17.05 2.56
CA GLU A 130 -26.44 -16.92 2.52
C GLU A 130 -26.76 -15.47 2.92
N ASN A 131 -27.38 -14.71 2.03
CA ASN A 131 -27.81 -13.36 2.34
C ASN A 131 -28.98 -13.45 3.33
N GLU A 132 -28.74 -13.26 4.62
CA GLU A 132 -29.81 -13.20 5.63
C GLU A 132 -30.74 -11.98 5.42
N ASP A 133 -30.33 -11.01 4.59
CA ASP A 133 -31.11 -9.84 4.21
C ASP A 133 -32.17 -10.14 3.12
N ALA A 134 -32.29 -11.39 2.67
CA ALA A 134 -33.35 -11.85 1.77
C ALA A 134 -34.54 -12.48 2.51
N LYS A 135 -34.80 -12.12 3.78
CA LYS A 135 -36.11 -12.35 4.42
C LYS A 135 -37.13 -11.35 3.87
N GLY A 136 -37.43 -11.48 2.57
CA GLY A 136 -38.69 -11.05 2.02
C GLY A 136 -39.78 -11.97 2.56
N VAL A 137 -40.67 -11.37 3.35
CA VAL A 137 -42.07 -11.74 3.56
C VAL A 137 -42.51 -12.96 2.73
N HIS A 138 -42.66 -14.10 3.39
CA HIS A 138 -43.69 -15.05 2.98
C HIS A 138 -44.80 -14.96 4.01
N ASP A 139 -45.89 -14.44 3.50
CA ASP A 139 -47.17 -14.25 4.16
C ASP A 139 -47.66 -15.54 4.83
N PHE A 140 -48.45 -15.33 5.88
CA PHE A 140 -49.50 -16.25 6.30
C PHE A 140 -50.21 -16.83 5.08
N ASP A 141 -50.36 -18.14 5.01
CA ASP A 141 -51.65 -18.81 4.82
C ASP A 141 -51.50 -20.33 5.05
N ASP A 142 -52.34 -20.80 5.97
CA ASP A 142 -53.04 -22.09 6.04
C ASP A 142 -52.47 -23.33 5.35
N ASP A 143 -52.22 -24.38 6.15
CA ASP A 143 -52.99 -25.63 6.11
C ASP A 143 -52.38 -26.66 7.08
N ILE A 144 -52.95 -26.74 8.29
CA ILE A 144 -52.80 -27.90 9.18
C ILE A 144 -53.90 -28.88 8.79
N GLU A 145 -53.57 -29.90 7.99
CA GLU A 145 -54.42 -31.09 7.89
C GLU A 145 -54.23 -31.96 9.15
N PHE A 146 -55.35 -32.28 9.80
CA PHE A 146 -55.50 -33.24 10.89
C PHE A 146 -55.69 -34.66 10.37
#